data_AF-A0A6L9IPR1-F1
#
_entry.id   AF-A0A6L9IPR1-F1
#
_cell.length_a   1.000
_cell.length_b   1.000
_cell.length_c   1.000
_cell.angle_alpha   90.00
_cell.angle_beta   90.00
_cell.angle_gamma   90.00
#
_symmetry.space_group_name_H-M   'P 1'
#
loop_
_entity.id
_entity.type
_entity.pdbx_description
1 polymer ?
#
loop_
_entity_poly.entity_id
_entity_poly.type
_entity_poly.pdbx_seq_one_letter_code
_entity_poly.pdbx_strand_id
1 'polypeptide(L)'
;AVLRDRMEDAAARWTGRAHALRTQVTPPNPNLMMSAFKTWVEADLNDNEYLRVWLLSLPPEGLRALTVQIARFCADLNIDLNWLLSGDLALEPHVEAAVADIVTDYCQACLNAIRIQGQLETFQNYQTRLSEIVKKDQQTVGQALLTQLRDENLVPPTAADLLLASDEECREYALHTIRNAAERDREKFKRIWASVVPAEETPVV
;
A
#
# COMPACT_ATOMS: atom_id res chain seq x y z
N ALA A 1 10.86 -28.79 -7.91
CA ALA A 1 10.34 -29.73 -6.90
C ALA A 1 11.13 -29.60 -5.60
N VAL A 2 12.42 -30.01 -5.56
CA VAL A 2 13.24 -30.02 -4.33
C VAL A 2 13.33 -28.69 -3.57
N LEU A 3 13.45 -27.54 -4.26
CA LEU A 3 13.52 -26.23 -3.58
C LEU A 3 12.19 -25.84 -2.92
N ARG A 4 11.07 -26.11 -3.61
CA ARG A 4 9.72 -25.85 -3.09
C ARG A 4 9.45 -26.70 -1.86
N ASP A 5 9.75 -27.99 -1.92
CA ASP A 5 9.52 -28.92 -0.79
C ASP A 5 10.41 -28.54 0.41
N ARG A 6 11.64 -28.05 0.18
CA ARG A 6 12.50 -27.50 1.25
C ARG A 6 11.96 -26.20 1.85
N MET A 7 11.32 -25.35 1.05
CA MET A 7 10.67 -24.12 1.55
C MET A 7 9.40 -24.44 2.34
N GLU A 8 8.61 -25.43 1.90
CA GLU A 8 7.40 -25.88 2.60
C GLU A 8 7.74 -26.57 3.93
N ASP A 9 8.76 -27.45 3.95
CA ASP A 9 9.26 -28.07 5.18
C ASP A 9 9.92 -27.08 6.14
N ALA A 10 10.57 -26.03 5.60
CA ALA A 10 11.09 -24.94 6.42
C ALA A 10 9.94 -24.14 7.01
N ALA A 11 8.94 -23.76 6.21
CA ALA A 11 7.76 -23.03 6.66
C ALA A 11 7.00 -23.79 7.76
N ALA A 12 6.79 -25.11 7.61
CA ALA A 12 6.10 -25.93 8.60
C ALA A 12 6.88 -26.06 9.92
N ARG A 13 8.21 -26.18 9.86
CA ARG A 13 9.08 -26.18 11.05
C ARG A 13 9.21 -24.83 11.72
N TRP A 14 8.99 -23.75 10.97
CA TRP A 14 8.96 -22.38 11.46
C TRP A 14 7.64 -22.07 12.17
N THR A 15 6.49 -22.44 11.62
CA THR A 15 5.17 -22.16 12.22
C THR A 15 4.95 -22.89 13.55
N GLY A 16 5.43 -24.13 13.70
CA GLY A 16 5.31 -24.88 14.96
C GLY A 16 6.10 -24.29 16.13
N ARG A 17 7.32 -23.77 15.87
CA ARG A 17 8.18 -23.14 16.88
C ARG A 17 7.77 -21.70 17.17
N ALA A 18 7.29 -20.97 16.16
CA ALA A 18 6.73 -19.63 16.27
C ALA A 18 5.65 -19.55 17.36
N HIS A 19 4.72 -20.50 17.34
CA HIS A 19 3.57 -20.47 18.23
C HIS A 19 3.96 -20.70 19.70
N ALA A 20 4.98 -21.52 19.96
CA ALA A 20 5.47 -21.81 21.31
C ALA A 20 6.27 -20.64 21.92
N LEU A 21 7.00 -19.88 21.10
CA LEU A 21 7.74 -18.69 21.56
C LEU A 21 6.80 -17.50 21.80
N ARG A 22 5.74 -17.36 20.99
CA ARG A 22 4.75 -16.27 21.11
C ARG A 22 4.03 -16.19 22.45
N THR A 23 3.90 -17.30 23.17
CA THR A 23 3.17 -17.37 24.44
C THR A 23 4.03 -17.07 25.67
N GLN A 24 5.36 -16.95 25.50
CA GLN A 24 6.28 -16.75 26.63
C GLN A 24 6.91 -15.36 26.68
N VAL A 25 6.80 -14.57 25.61
CA VAL A 25 7.34 -13.21 25.59
C VAL A 25 6.33 -12.28 26.27
N THR A 26 6.58 -11.97 27.54
CA THR A 26 5.92 -10.82 28.19
C THR A 26 6.26 -9.60 27.35
N PRO A 27 5.28 -8.84 26.83
CA PRO A 27 5.58 -7.70 25.97
C PRO A 27 6.50 -6.74 26.74
N PRO A 28 7.69 -6.41 26.21
CA PRO A 28 8.59 -5.51 26.90
C PRO A 28 7.90 -4.16 27.13
N ASN A 29 8.34 -3.41 28.13
CA ASN A 29 7.78 -2.09 28.41
C ASN A 29 7.88 -1.23 27.13
N PRO A 30 6.75 -0.76 26.55
CA PRO A 30 6.76 -0.06 25.26
C PRO A 30 7.63 1.20 25.26
N ASN A 31 7.80 1.85 26.42
CA ASN A 31 8.63 3.05 26.54
C ASN A 31 10.13 2.72 26.48
N LEU A 32 10.55 1.58 27.05
CA LEU A 32 11.94 1.12 26.98
C LEU A 32 12.29 0.71 25.55
N MET A 33 11.40 -0.04 24.88
CA MET A 33 11.59 -0.40 23.47
C MET A 33 11.64 0.83 22.57
N MET A 34 10.76 1.81 22.76
CA MET A 34 10.80 3.05 21.98
C MET A 34 12.13 3.79 22.16
N SER A 35 12.63 3.87 23.41
CA SER A 35 13.92 4.53 23.68
C SER A 35 15.08 3.78 23.01
N ALA A 36 15.12 2.44 23.11
CA ALA A 36 16.16 1.63 22.48
C ALA A 36 16.09 1.71 20.95
N PHE A 37 14.88 1.69 20.38
CA PHE A 37 14.66 1.88 18.95
C PHE A 37 15.13 3.25 18.49
N LYS A 38 14.85 4.32 19.24
CA LYS A 38 15.36 5.66 18.91
C LYS A 38 16.88 5.70 18.88
N THR A 39 17.54 5.13 19.89
CA THR A 39 19.01 5.05 19.94
C THR A 39 19.56 4.27 18.75
N TRP A 40 18.94 3.15 18.39
CA TRP A 40 19.30 2.35 17.22
C TRP A 40 19.16 3.16 15.91
N VAL A 41 18.06 3.89 15.72
CA VAL A 41 17.85 4.79 14.56
C VAL A 41 18.94 5.86 14.47
N GLU A 42 19.38 6.42 15.60
CA GLU A 42 20.45 7.43 15.64
C GLU A 42 21.81 6.84 15.25
N ALA A 43 22.08 5.58 15.63
CA ALA A 43 23.36 4.92 15.43
C ALA A 43 23.51 4.25 14.06
N ASP A 44 22.49 3.53 13.60
CA ASP A 44 22.64 2.53 12.53
C ASP A 44 22.02 2.94 11.18
N LEU A 45 21.12 3.93 11.14
CA LEU A 45 20.50 4.42 9.89
C LEU A 45 21.29 5.55 9.19
N ASN A 46 22.61 5.54 9.26
CA ASN A 46 23.45 6.59 8.66
C ASN A 46 23.36 6.63 7.13
N ASP A 47 23.17 5.48 6.49
CA ASP A 47 23.11 5.36 5.03
C ASP A 47 21.75 5.79 4.44
N ASN A 48 20.74 6.03 5.29
CA ASN A 48 19.42 6.50 4.87
C ASN A 48 18.99 7.74 5.68
N GLU A 49 19.66 8.87 5.42
CA GLU A 49 19.44 10.14 6.12
C GLU A 49 17.98 10.58 6.12
N TYR A 50 17.28 10.42 5.00
CA TYR A 50 15.87 10.82 4.89
C TYR A 50 14.97 10.00 5.82
N LEU A 51 15.15 8.67 5.85
CA LEU A 51 14.40 7.80 6.75
C LEU A 51 14.71 8.11 8.21
N ARG A 52 15.98 8.31 8.55
CA ARG A 52 16.43 8.68 9.90
C ARG A 52 15.79 9.98 10.36
N VAL A 53 15.86 11.04 9.56
CA VAL A 53 15.25 12.34 9.88
C VAL A 53 13.74 12.20 10.08
N TRP A 54 13.06 11.46 9.20
CA TRP A 54 11.62 11.21 9.35
C TRP A 54 11.30 10.50 10.66
N LEU A 55 11.98 9.39 10.97
CA LEU A 55 11.77 8.62 12.20
C LEU A 55 12.00 9.47 13.46
N LEU A 56 13.07 10.27 13.48
CA LEU A 56 13.40 11.15 14.61
C LEU A 56 12.50 12.39 14.72
N SER A 57 11.80 12.75 13.64
CA SER A 57 10.81 13.83 13.65
C SER A 57 9.42 13.41 14.14
N LEU A 58 9.19 12.10 14.29
CA LEU A 58 7.90 11.60 14.78
C LEU A 58 7.65 12.05 16.22
N PRO A 59 6.41 12.47 16.56
CA PRO A 59 6.02 12.67 17.96
C PRO A 59 6.25 11.38 18.78
N PRO A 60 6.50 11.48 20.09
CA PRO A 60 6.75 10.30 20.94
C PRO A 60 5.67 9.23 20.84
N GLU A 61 4.40 9.62 20.71
CA GLU A 61 3.27 8.72 20.56
C GLU A 61 3.33 7.97 19.22
N GLY A 62 3.71 8.66 18.15
CA GLY A 62 3.85 8.10 16.81
C GLY A 62 5.03 7.13 16.72
N LEU A 63 6.19 7.51 17.28
CA LEU A 63 7.36 6.64 17.34
C LEU A 63 7.07 5.38 18.15
N ARG A 64 6.44 5.52 19.32
CA ARG A 64 6.01 4.38 20.15
C ARG A 64 5.04 3.45 19.40
N ALA A 65 4.05 4.00 18.71
CA ALA A 65 3.11 3.21 17.93
C ALA A 65 3.83 2.44 16.81
N LEU A 66 4.76 3.09 16.10
CA LEU A 66 5.57 2.46 15.07
C LEU A 66 6.45 1.34 15.65
N THR A 67 7.14 1.57 16.76
CA THR A 67 7.95 0.52 17.42
C THR A 67 7.13 -0.71 17.78
N VAL A 68 5.90 -0.53 18.28
CA VAL A 68 4.99 -1.66 18.56
C VAL A 68 4.62 -2.42 17.29
N GLN A 69 4.39 -1.72 16.17
CA GLN A 69 4.08 -2.37 14.89
C GLN A 69 5.29 -3.11 14.32
N ILE A 70 6.50 -2.53 14.40
CA ILE A 70 7.74 -3.21 14.01
C ILE A 70 7.93 -4.47 14.84
N ALA A 71 7.76 -4.39 16.17
CA ALA A 71 7.89 -5.55 17.05
C ALA A 71 6.91 -6.67 16.67
N ARG A 72 5.67 -6.33 16.31
CA ARG A 72 4.68 -7.30 15.81
C ARG A 72 5.09 -7.91 14.47
N PHE A 73 5.54 -7.09 13.53
CA PHE A 73 6.03 -7.54 12.23
C PHE A 73 7.23 -8.48 12.37
N CYS A 74 8.23 -8.13 13.19
CA CYS A 74 9.34 -9.00 13.51
C CYS A 74 8.87 -10.31 14.14
N ALA A 75 7.91 -10.26 15.08
CA ALA A 75 7.34 -11.44 15.70
C ALA A 75 6.51 -12.31 14.73
N ASP A 76 5.95 -11.77 13.64
CA ASP A 76 5.37 -12.54 12.52
C ASP A 76 6.45 -13.30 11.73
N LEU A 77 7.67 -12.78 11.71
CA LEU A 77 8.85 -13.40 11.10
C LEU A 77 9.69 -14.23 12.08
N ASN A 78 9.22 -14.47 13.32
CA ASN A 78 10.00 -15.13 14.39
C ASN A 78 11.32 -14.43 14.76
N ILE A 79 11.35 -13.12 14.60
CA ILE A 79 12.45 -12.26 15.02
C ILE A 79 11.99 -11.52 16.27
N ASP A 80 12.75 -11.62 17.37
CA ASP A 80 12.56 -10.72 18.49
C ASP A 80 13.28 -9.41 18.18
N LEU A 81 12.53 -8.31 18.04
CA LEU A 81 13.11 -6.99 17.81
C LEU A 81 14.12 -6.61 18.91
N ASN A 82 13.93 -7.09 20.13
CA ASN A 82 14.84 -6.79 21.23
C ASN A 82 16.25 -7.35 21.01
N TRP A 83 16.42 -8.43 20.24
CA TRP A 83 17.74 -8.96 19.90
C TRP A 83 18.56 -7.96 19.10
N LEU A 84 17.93 -7.24 18.17
CA LEU A 84 18.56 -6.15 17.43
C LEU A 84 18.84 -4.96 18.35
N LEU A 85 17.84 -4.51 19.12
CA LEU A 85 17.94 -3.30 19.94
C LEU A 85 18.90 -3.42 21.13
N SER A 86 19.13 -4.64 21.62
CA SER A 86 20.03 -4.91 22.77
C SER A 86 21.46 -5.29 22.33
N GLY A 87 21.69 -5.46 21.02
CA GLY A 87 22.97 -5.94 20.48
C GLY A 87 23.23 -7.43 20.73
N ASP A 88 22.18 -8.22 21.03
CA ASP A 88 22.32 -9.67 21.28
C ASP A 88 22.80 -10.42 20.02
N LEU A 89 22.60 -9.83 18.84
CA LEU A 89 23.02 -10.39 17.55
C LEU A 89 24.49 -10.12 17.20
N ALA A 90 25.24 -9.41 18.05
CA ALA A 90 26.64 -9.04 17.78
C ALA A 90 27.58 -10.25 17.55
N LEU A 91 27.20 -11.44 18.03
CA LEU A 91 27.95 -12.68 17.80
C LEU A 91 27.77 -13.23 16.38
N GLU A 92 26.72 -12.81 15.66
CA GLU A 92 26.38 -13.25 14.31
C GLU A 92 26.12 -12.04 13.39
N PRO A 93 27.16 -11.30 12.97
CA PRO A 93 27.01 -10.00 12.30
C PRO A 93 26.20 -10.05 11.00
N HIS A 94 26.21 -11.19 10.31
CA HIS A 94 25.43 -11.38 9.10
C HIS A 94 23.93 -11.51 9.38
N VAL A 95 23.55 -12.09 10.53
CA VAL A 95 22.16 -12.17 11.00
C VAL A 95 21.71 -10.79 11.48
N GLU A 96 22.56 -10.09 12.25
CA GLU A 96 22.31 -8.72 12.69
C GLU A 96 22.02 -7.78 11.52
N ALA A 97 22.88 -7.78 10.50
CA ALA A 97 22.69 -6.99 9.29
C ALA A 97 21.38 -7.33 8.57
N ALA A 98 21.07 -8.63 8.40
CA ALA A 98 19.82 -9.03 7.76
C ALA A 98 18.57 -8.61 8.54
N VAL A 99 18.61 -8.69 9.88
CA VAL A 99 17.51 -8.23 10.74
C VAL A 99 17.37 -6.69 10.69
N ALA A 100 18.49 -5.96 10.70
CA ALA A 100 18.52 -4.52 10.54
C ALA A 100 17.92 -4.09 9.18
N ASP A 101 18.28 -4.77 8.09
CA ASP A 101 17.73 -4.53 6.75
C ASP A 101 16.22 -4.74 6.73
N ILE A 102 15.72 -5.83 7.32
CA ILE A 102 14.27 -6.11 7.41
C ILE A 102 13.53 -5.00 8.15
N VAL A 103 14.05 -4.54 9.29
CA VAL A 103 13.44 -3.45 10.08
C VAL A 103 13.49 -2.13 9.30
N THR A 104 14.59 -1.85 8.62
CA THR A 104 14.78 -0.67 7.79
C THR A 104 13.79 -0.64 6.62
N ASP A 105 13.66 -1.74 5.89
CA ASP A 105 12.72 -1.88 4.78
C ASP A 105 11.28 -1.70 5.22
N TYR A 106 10.91 -2.23 6.39
CA TYR A 106 9.58 -2.01 6.96
C TYR A 106 9.33 -0.52 7.23
N CYS A 107 10.28 0.17 7.88
CA CYS A 107 10.18 1.61 8.14
C CYS A 107 10.07 2.41 6.82
N GLN A 108 10.86 2.04 5.82
CA GLN A 108 10.83 2.66 4.49
C GLN A 108 9.48 2.43 3.80
N ALA A 109 8.89 1.25 3.92
CA ALA A 109 7.56 0.95 3.40
C ALA A 109 6.48 1.81 4.08
N CYS A 110 6.53 1.98 5.40
CA CYS A 110 5.63 2.88 6.13
C CYS A 110 5.74 4.33 5.65
N LEU A 111 6.96 4.85 5.52
CA LEU A 111 7.21 6.19 4.99
C LEU A 111 6.65 6.34 3.56
N ASN A 112 6.90 5.37 2.69
CA ASN A 112 6.39 5.38 1.33
C ASN A 112 4.85 5.37 1.32
N ALA A 113 4.22 4.55 2.16
CA ALA A 113 2.76 4.48 2.28
C ALA A 113 2.16 5.85 2.65
N ILE A 114 2.75 6.57 3.61
CA ILE A 114 2.31 7.93 3.98
C ILE A 114 2.47 8.89 2.80
N ARG A 115 3.62 8.86 2.11
CA ARG A 115 3.89 9.76 0.97
C ARG A 115 2.90 9.57 -0.18
N ILE A 116 2.45 8.34 -0.40
CA ILE A 116 1.48 8.04 -1.46
C ILE A 116 0.02 8.04 -0.98
N GLN A 117 -0.25 8.26 0.30
CA GLN A 117 -1.59 8.14 0.87
C GLN A 117 -2.61 9.01 0.12
N GLY A 118 -2.32 10.29 -0.09
CA GLY A 118 -3.23 11.17 -0.85
C GLY A 118 -3.43 10.73 -2.31
N GLN A 119 -2.42 10.10 -2.92
CA GLN A 119 -2.54 9.53 -4.26
C GLN A 119 -3.42 8.27 -4.26
N LEU A 120 -3.29 7.43 -3.24
CA LEU A 120 -4.14 6.26 -3.05
C LEU A 120 -5.59 6.65 -2.81
N GLU A 121 -5.86 7.66 -1.98
CA GLU A 121 -7.21 8.21 -1.75
C GLU A 121 -7.80 8.77 -3.04
N THR A 122 -7.01 9.54 -3.81
CA THR A 122 -7.42 10.05 -5.13
C THR A 122 -7.76 8.90 -6.08
N PHE A 123 -6.94 7.84 -6.08
CA PHE A 123 -7.17 6.66 -6.91
C PHE A 123 -8.41 5.87 -6.47
N GLN A 124 -8.64 5.72 -5.16
CA GLN A 124 -9.84 5.08 -4.62
C GLN A 124 -11.10 5.85 -5.00
N ASN A 125 -11.10 7.17 -4.83
CA ASN A 125 -12.21 8.03 -5.25
C ASN A 125 -12.49 7.91 -6.76
N TYR A 126 -11.43 7.86 -7.56
CA TYR A 126 -11.54 7.60 -8.99
C TYR A 126 -12.18 6.23 -9.29
N GLN A 127 -11.73 5.15 -8.64
CA GLN A 127 -12.30 3.81 -8.83
C GLN A 127 -13.77 3.74 -8.40
N THR A 128 -14.11 4.35 -7.25
CA THR A 128 -15.49 4.43 -6.77
C THR A 128 -16.37 5.13 -7.80
N ARG A 129 -15.97 6.32 -8.26
CA ARG A 129 -16.75 7.07 -9.26
C ARG A 129 -16.86 6.34 -10.59
N LEU A 130 -15.79 5.67 -11.06
CA LEU A 130 -15.86 4.82 -12.25
C LEU A 130 -16.92 3.73 -12.11
N SER A 131 -17.00 3.10 -10.94
CA SER A 131 -18.01 2.07 -10.68
C SER A 131 -19.44 2.64 -10.60
N GLU A 132 -19.59 3.90 -10.21
CA GLU A 132 -20.88 4.60 -10.10
C GLU A 132 -21.40 5.08 -11.44
N ILE A 133 -20.53 5.59 -12.32
CA ILE A 133 -20.91 6.09 -13.66
C ILE A 133 -21.62 5.02 -14.52
N VAL A 134 -21.39 3.75 -14.21
CA VAL A 134 -21.97 2.60 -14.92
C VAL A 134 -23.32 2.18 -14.33
N LYS A 135 -23.70 2.70 -13.14
CA LYS A 135 -25.01 2.48 -12.54
C LYS A 135 -26.10 3.25 -13.30
N LYS A 136 -27.35 2.75 -13.21
CA LYS A 136 -28.50 3.29 -13.98
C LYS A 136 -28.77 4.77 -13.69
N ASP A 137 -28.55 5.23 -12.47
CA ASP A 137 -28.74 6.61 -12.01
C ASP A 137 -27.71 7.60 -12.57
N GLN A 138 -26.54 7.14 -12.99
CA GLN A 138 -25.46 7.97 -13.54
C GLN A 138 -25.22 7.73 -15.05
N GLN A 139 -26.15 7.05 -15.73
CA GLN A 139 -25.99 6.68 -17.14
C GLN A 139 -25.76 7.91 -18.05
N THR A 140 -26.37 9.05 -17.75
CA THR A 140 -26.17 10.30 -18.51
C THR A 140 -24.73 10.79 -18.43
N VAL A 141 -24.10 10.73 -17.25
CA VAL A 141 -22.69 11.11 -17.05
C VAL A 141 -21.79 10.14 -17.82
N GLY A 142 -22.06 8.83 -17.77
CA GLY A 142 -21.30 7.83 -18.50
C GLY A 142 -21.38 7.99 -20.02
N GLN A 143 -22.55 8.31 -20.55
CA GLN A 143 -22.75 8.57 -21.97
C GLN A 143 -22.04 9.86 -22.41
N ALA A 144 -22.12 10.93 -21.60
CA ALA A 144 -21.41 12.18 -21.87
C ALA A 144 -19.89 11.96 -21.88
N LEU A 145 -19.37 11.16 -20.94
CA LEU A 145 -17.95 10.82 -20.86
C LEU A 145 -17.50 10.03 -22.08
N LEU A 146 -18.22 8.96 -22.46
CA LEU A 146 -17.89 8.18 -23.66
C LEU A 146 -17.95 9.02 -24.94
N THR A 147 -18.88 9.96 -25.03
CA THR A 147 -18.99 10.87 -26.17
C THR A 147 -17.75 11.75 -26.26
N GLN A 148 -17.36 12.44 -25.18
CA GLN A 148 -16.17 13.29 -25.20
C GLN A 148 -14.88 12.50 -25.43
N LEU A 149 -14.75 11.30 -24.85
CA LEU A 149 -13.59 10.43 -25.09
C LEU A 149 -13.48 10.01 -26.57
N ARG A 150 -14.61 9.82 -27.24
CA ARG A 150 -14.66 9.50 -28.68
C ARG A 150 -14.30 10.71 -29.53
N ASP A 151 -14.87 11.87 -29.22
CA ASP A 151 -14.58 13.14 -29.93
C ASP A 151 -13.08 13.47 -29.86
N GLU A 152 -12.45 13.11 -28.74
CA GLU A 152 -11.02 13.29 -28.50
C GLU A 152 -10.14 12.12 -29.00
N ASN A 153 -10.72 11.17 -29.73
CA ASN A 153 -10.05 10.00 -30.33
C ASN A 153 -9.32 9.08 -29.32
N LEU A 154 -9.74 9.07 -28.06
CA LEU A 154 -9.20 8.18 -27.04
C LEU A 154 -9.85 6.79 -27.06
N VAL A 155 -11.05 6.70 -27.63
CA VAL A 155 -11.89 5.51 -27.67
C VAL A 155 -12.25 5.18 -29.11
N PRO A 156 -12.18 3.92 -29.55
CA PRO A 156 -12.65 3.54 -30.88
C PRO A 156 -14.17 3.76 -31.03
N PRO A 157 -14.68 3.92 -32.26
CA PRO A 157 -16.12 3.98 -32.50
C PRO A 157 -16.83 2.76 -31.93
N THR A 158 -18.02 2.96 -31.36
CA THR A 158 -18.83 1.87 -30.81
C THR A 158 -19.16 0.86 -31.90
N ALA A 159 -18.86 -0.42 -31.64
CA ALA A 159 -19.21 -1.50 -32.57
C ALA A 159 -20.73 -1.61 -32.73
N ALA A 160 -21.20 -1.88 -33.95
CA ALA A 160 -22.63 -2.06 -34.23
C ALA A 160 -23.24 -3.21 -33.40
N ASP A 161 -22.43 -4.20 -33.03
CA ASP A 161 -22.84 -5.36 -32.23
C ASP A 161 -23.32 -4.98 -30.81
N LEU A 162 -22.86 -3.85 -30.27
CA LEU A 162 -23.32 -3.34 -28.98
C LEU A 162 -24.77 -2.83 -29.02
N LEU A 163 -25.36 -2.61 -30.20
CA LEU A 163 -26.77 -2.25 -30.33
C LEU A 163 -27.71 -3.43 -30.01
N LEU A 164 -27.20 -4.66 -30.10
CA LEU A 164 -27.94 -5.90 -29.79
C LEU A 164 -27.54 -6.51 -28.44
N ALA A 165 -26.52 -5.95 -27.79
CA ALA A 165 -26.03 -6.41 -26.50
C ALA A 165 -27.00 -6.09 -25.36
N SER A 166 -26.95 -6.88 -24.30
CA SER A 166 -27.70 -6.61 -23.08
C SER A 166 -27.20 -5.33 -22.38
N ASP A 167 -28.03 -4.79 -21.49
CA ASP A 167 -27.66 -3.66 -20.62
C ASP A 167 -26.35 -3.90 -19.85
N GLU A 168 -26.11 -5.14 -19.43
CA GLU A 168 -24.93 -5.54 -18.67
C GLU A 168 -23.68 -5.55 -19.54
N GLU A 169 -23.75 -6.16 -20.72
CA GLU A 169 -22.65 -6.17 -21.70
C GLU A 169 -22.29 -4.74 -22.16
N CYS A 170 -23.30 -3.88 -22.35
CA CYS A 170 -23.07 -2.47 -22.68
C CYS A 170 -22.33 -1.73 -21.56
N ARG A 171 -22.68 -2.02 -20.30
CA ARG A 171 -22.04 -1.43 -19.10
C ARG A 171 -20.59 -1.90 -18.94
N GLU A 172 -20.34 -3.18 -19.10
CA GLU A 172 -18.99 -3.74 -19.05
C GLU A 172 -18.11 -3.18 -20.16
N TYR A 173 -18.65 -3.09 -21.39
CA TYR A 173 -17.96 -2.48 -22.52
C TYR A 173 -17.64 -1.00 -22.24
N ALA A 174 -18.60 -0.23 -21.72
CA ALA A 174 -18.39 1.17 -21.37
C ALA A 174 -17.26 1.31 -20.34
N LEU A 175 -17.29 0.52 -19.26
CA LEU A 175 -16.28 0.56 -18.21
C LEU A 175 -14.89 0.18 -18.74
N HIS A 176 -14.80 -0.89 -19.52
CA HIS A 176 -13.55 -1.33 -20.14
C HIS A 176 -12.99 -0.24 -21.07
N THR A 177 -13.85 0.36 -21.88
CA THR A 177 -13.47 1.41 -22.83
C THR A 177 -12.97 2.68 -22.14
N ILE A 178 -13.66 3.11 -21.07
CA ILE A 178 -13.23 4.24 -20.23
C ILE A 178 -11.89 3.96 -19.57
N ARG A 179 -11.67 2.74 -19.05
CA ARG A 179 -10.39 2.33 -18.45
C ARG A 179 -9.24 2.35 -19.47
N ASN A 180 -9.45 1.78 -20.65
CA ASN A 180 -8.45 1.79 -21.71
C ASN A 180 -8.09 3.22 -22.15
N ALA A 181 -9.08 4.12 -22.20
CA ALA A 181 -8.84 5.53 -22.50
C ALA A 181 -7.96 6.22 -21.45
N ALA A 182 -8.20 5.93 -20.16
CA ALA A 182 -7.41 6.45 -19.05
C ALA A 182 -5.96 5.91 -19.05
N GLU A 183 -5.74 4.68 -19.49
CA GLU A 183 -4.41 4.08 -19.63
C GLU A 183 -3.63 4.65 -20.82
N ARG A 184 -4.32 4.92 -21.94
CA ARG A 184 -3.70 5.40 -23.18
C ARG A 184 -3.20 6.84 -23.08
N ASP A 185 -3.98 7.73 -22.48
CA ASP A 185 -3.59 9.14 -22.28
C ASP A 185 -4.20 9.68 -20.99
N ARG A 186 -3.47 9.48 -19.88
CA ARG A 186 -3.94 9.79 -18.54
C ARG A 186 -4.24 11.28 -18.34
N GLU A 187 -3.42 12.17 -18.89
CA GLU A 187 -3.59 13.62 -18.69
C GLU A 187 -4.74 14.18 -19.52
N LYS A 188 -4.93 13.69 -20.75
CA LYS A 188 -6.11 14.05 -21.54
C LYS A 188 -7.39 13.49 -20.94
N PHE A 189 -7.36 12.24 -20.49
CA PHE A 189 -8.48 11.62 -19.79
C PHE A 189 -8.88 12.41 -18.53
N LYS A 190 -7.93 12.81 -17.68
CA LYS A 190 -8.22 13.64 -16.49
C LYS A 190 -8.92 14.95 -16.83
N ARG A 191 -8.51 15.62 -17.92
CA ARG A 191 -9.15 16.87 -18.37
C ARG A 191 -10.60 16.65 -18.81
N ILE A 192 -10.85 15.59 -19.59
CA ILE A 192 -12.20 15.20 -20.02
C ILE A 192 -13.06 14.75 -18.84
N TRP A 193 -12.46 14.02 -17.90
CA TRP A 193 -13.13 13.61 -16.69
C TRP A 193 -13.60 14.81 -15.86
N ALA A 194 -12.73 15.82 -15.69
CA ALA A 194 -13.06 17.03 -14.95
C ALA A 194 -14.10 17.93 -15.66
N SER A 195 -14.25 17.84 -16.98
CA SER A 195 -15.28 18.58 -17.72
C SER A 195 -16.66 17.91 -17.68
N VAL A 196 -16.71 16.58 -17.52
CA VAL A 196 -17.96 15.81 -17.56
C VAL A 196 -18.48 15.49 -16.17
N VAL A 197 -17.59 15.13 -15.25
CA VAL A 197 -17.95 14.78 -13.88
C VAL A 197 -17.86 16.08 -13.08
N PRO A 198 -18.99 16.69 -12.68
CA PRO A 198 -18.95 17.89 -11.88
C PRO A 198 -18.09 17.63 -10.64
N ALA A 199 -17.27 18.60 -10.27
CA ALA A 199 -16.66 18.61 -8.96
C ALA A 199 -17.81 18.78 -7.96
N GLU A 200 -18.40 17.67 -7.52
CA GLU A 200 -19.32 17.71 -6.38
C GLU A 200 -18.64 18.50 -5.28
N GLU A 201 -19.34 19.54 -4.83
CA GLU A 201 -18.93 20.42 -3.74
C GLU A 201 -18.37 19.53 -2.63
N THR A 202 -17.07 19.62 -2.43
CA THR A 202 -16.39 18.90 -1.36
C THR A 202 -17.10 19.34 -0.08
N PRO A 203 -17.73 18.43 0.70
CA PRO A 203 -18.31 18.85 1.97
C PRO A 203 -17.17 19.45 2.78
N VAL A 204 -17.29 20.75 3.06
CA VAL A 204 -16.39 21.48 3.94
C VAL A 204 -16.52 20.81 5.30
N VAL A 205 -15.48 20.06 5.69
CA VAL A 205 -15.31 19.53 7.05
C VAL A 205 -14.75 20.63 7.93
#